data_AF-A0A9D7JD48-F1
#
_entry.id   AF-A0A9D7JD48-F1
#
_cell.length_a   1.000
_cell.length_b   1.000
_cell.length_c   1.000
_cell.angle_alpha   90.00
_cell.angle_beta   90.00
_cell.angle_gamma   90.00
#
_symmetry.space_group_name_H-M   'P 1'
#
loop_
_entity.id
_entity.type
_entity.pdbx_description
1 polymer ?
#
loop_
_entity_poly.entity_id
_entity_poly.type
_entity_poly.pdbx_seq_one_letter_code
_entity_poly.pdbx_strand_id
1 'polypeptide(L)'
;MRLLPVVLALSFAASPALAETYSTPQAVIEALYAGYLPPNDFPSSQRELQSDRLNALFDKDAEEAGEDMGRLGFDVYVNAQDYEIGKLVIREPYFLGGKAAVHVTFENFGTPQNLGFLLVNENGGWKIDNVWGKIEDFTYDLLDILQEPLP
;
A
#
# COMPACT_ATOMS: atom_id res chain seq x y z
N MET A 1 19.63 -61.42 -0.95
CA MET A 1 19.61 -60.19 -1.79
C MET A 1 18.89 -59.11 -0.99
N ARG A 2 19.60 -58.05 -0.59
CA ARG A 2 19.06 -56.95 0.23
C ARG A 2 18.50 -55.87 -0.70
N LEU A 3 17.22 -55.54 -0.57
CA LEU A 3 16.56 -54.46 -1.31
C LEU A 3 16.83 -53.12 -0.58
N LEU A 4 17.34 -52.12 -1.30
CA LEU A 4 17.53 -50.75 -0.81
C LEU A 4 16.22 -49.95 -0.95
N PRO A 5 15.88 -49.06 0.00
CA PRO A 5 14.79 -48.10 -0.19
C PRO A 5 15.30 -46.89 -0.97
N VAL A 6 14.54 -46.48 -2.00
CA VAL A 6 14.72 -45.21 -2.71
C VAL A 6 14.03 -44.13 -1.88
N VAL A 7 14.81 -43.21 -1.31
CA VAL A 7 14.29 -41.98 -0.69
C VAL A 7 14.17 -40.93 -1.77
N LEU A 8 12.94 -40.57 -2.13
CA LEU A 8 12.65 -39.47 -3.04
C LEU A 8 12.68 -38.16 -2.23
N ALA A 9 13.79 -37.43 -2.31
CA ALA A 9 13.89 -36.11 -1.72
C ALA A 9 13.14 -35.09 -2.61
N LEU A 10 11.99 -34.60 -2.16
CA LEU A 10 11.36 -33.39 -2.73
C LEU A 10 12.15 -32.17 -2.25
N SER A 11 12.99 -31.62 -3.12
CA SER A 11 13.61 -30.31 -2.91
C SER A 11 12.59 -29.22 -3.25
N PHE A 12 12.02 -28.58 -2.22
CA PHE A 12 11.26 -27.33 -2.40
C PHE A 12 12.27 -26.23 -2.73
N ALA A 13 12.34 -25.83 -4.00
CA ALA A 13 13.08 -24.64 -4.40
C ALA A 13 12.29 -23.41 -3.94
N ALA A 14 12.66 -22.85 -2.79
CA ALA A 14 12.21 -21.52 -2.41
C ALA A 14 12.81 -20.52 -3.41
N SER A 15 12.00 -20.03 -4.35
CA SER A 15 12.40 -18.91 -5.19
C SER A 15 12.50 -17.67 -4.29
N PRO A 16 13.60 -16.90 -4.33
CA PRO A 16 13.63 -15.62 -3.64
C PRO A 16 12.53 -14.75 -4.26
N ALA A 17 11.58 -14.32 -3.43
CA ALA A 17 10.64 -13.27 -3.82
C ALA A 17 11.47 -12.00 -4.00
N LEU A 18 11.80 -11.67 -5.25
CA LEU A 18 12.30 -10.35 -5.57
C LEU A 18 11.14 -9.39 -5.36
N ALA A 19 11.34 -8.37 -4.52
CA ALA A 19 10.37 -7.30 -4.33
C ALA A 19 9.96 -6.77 -5.71
N GLU A 20 8.66 -6.80 -6.00
CA GLU A 20 8.16 -6.42 -7.31
C GLU A 20 8.50 -4.94 -7.56
N THR A 21 9.24 -4.70 -8.65
CA THR A 21 9.66 -3.36 -9.03
C THR A 21 8.73 -2.86 -10.12
N TYR A 22 7.87 -1.91 -9.79
CA TYR A 22 6.90 -1.36 -10.73
C TYR A 22 7.53 -0.27 -11.61
N SER A 23 7.39 -0.41 -12.92
CA SER A 23 7.98 0.49 -13.92
C SER A 23 7.16 1.77 -14.16
N THR A 24 5.89 1.80 -13.76
CA THR A 24 5.01 2.98 -13.88
C THR A 24 4.33 3.31 -12.54
N PRO A 25 3.99 4.59 -12.29
CA PRO A 25 3.22 4.97 -11.10
C PRO A 25 1.85 4.30 -11.06
N GLN A 26 1.19 4.18 -12.22
CA GLN A 26 -0.12 3.54 -12.33
C GLN A 26 -0.07 2.08 -11.90
N ALA A 27 0.96 1.33 -12.29
CA ALA A 27 1.09 -0.09 -11.92
C ALA A 27 1.21 -0.29 -10.39
N VAL A 28 1.83 0.66 -9.67
CA VAL A 28 1.89 0.61 -8.19
C VAL A 28 0.48 0.75 -7.61
N ILE A 29 -0.32 1.69 -8.13
CA ILE A 29 -1.68 1.93 -7.64
C ILE A 29 -2.62 0.77 -8.03
N GLU A 30 -2.44 0.19 -9.21
CA GLU A 30 -3.15 -1.04 -9.62
C GLU A 30 -2.82 -2.21 -8.68
N ALA A 31 -1.55 -2.41 -8.34
CA ALA A 31 -1.12 -3.44 -7.41
C ALA A 31 -1.68 -3.21 -6.00
N LEU A 32 -1.71 -1.96 -5.53
CA LEU A 32 -2.33 -1.59 -4.25
C LEU A 32 -3.80 -2.03 -4.23
N TYR A 33 -4.61 -1.61 -5.20
CA TYR A 33 -6.04 -1.92 -5.23
C TYR A 33 -6.34 -3.38 -5.56
N ALA A 34 -5.45 -4.09 -6.26
CA ALA A 34 -5.58 -5.54 -6.43
C ALA A 34 -5.53 -6.30 -5.08
N GLY A 35 -4.88 -5.74 -4.06
CA GLY A 35 -4.90 -6.29 -2.69
C GLY A 35 -6.24 -6.12 -1.97
N TYR A 36 -7.04 -5.14 -2.37
CA TYR A 36 -8.37 -4.86 -1.80
C TYR A 36 -9.53 -5.49 -2.60
N LEU A 37 -9.24 -6.17 -3.72
CA LEU A 37 -10.24 -6.72 -4.63
C LEU A 37 -10.12 -8.26 -4.72
N PRO A 38 -11.24 -8.97 -4.96
CA PRO A 38 -11.23 -10.42 -5.12
C PRO A 38 -10.17 -10.90 -6.13
N PRO A 39 -9.46 -12.00 -5.86
CA PRO A 39 -9.68 -12.95 -4.76
C PRO A 39 -9.06 -12.53 -3.41
N ASN A 40 -8.48 -11.33 -3.31
CA ASN A 40 -7.91 -10.83 -2.07
C ASN A 40 -8.98 -10.05 -1.30
N ASP A 41 -9.01 -10.24 0.02
CA ASP A 41 -9.95 -9.54 0.91
C ASP A 41 -9.23 -8.58 1.87
N PHE A 42 -7.89 -8.55 1.83
CA PHE A 42 -7.07 -7.53 2.48
C PHE A 42 -5.61 -7.68 2.00
N PRO A 43 -4.89 -6.59 1.69
CA PRO A 43 -3.45 -6.64 1.47
C PRO A 43 -2.72 -7.05 2.77
N SER A 44 -1.83 -8.06 2.69
CA SER A 44 -1.05 -8.50 3.86
C SER A 44 -0.02 -7.46 4.34
N SER A 45 0.40 -6.56 3.46
CA SER A 45 1.33 -5.46 3.72
C SER A 45 1.41 -4.55 2.49
N GLN A 46 1.50 -3.24 2.69
CA GLN A 46 1.78 -2.27 1.63
C GLN A 46 3.25 -1.85 1.59
N ARG A 47 4.11 -2.39 2.46
CA ARG A 47 5.50 -1.96 2.59
C ARG A 47 6.28 -2.04 1.29
N GLU A 48 6.01 -3.04 0.47
CA GLU A 48 6.64 -3.21 -0.84
C GLU A 48 6.19 -2.15 -1.86
N LEU A 49 5.03 -1.54 -1.68
CA LEU A 49 4.50 -0.48 -2.54
C LEU A 49 4.90 0.91 -2.04
N GLN A 50 5.25 1.04 -0.76
CA GLN A 50 5.61 2.29 -0.11
C GLN A 50 7.08 2.64 -0.30
N SER A 51 7.39 3.94 -0.29
CA SER A 51 8.76 4.46 -0.29
C SER A 51 9.46 4.11 1.03
N ASP A 52 10.79 4.10 1.01
CA ASP A 52 11.58 3.89 2.23
C ASP A 52 11.24 4.93 3.30
N ARG A 53 11.01 6.19 2.88
CA ARG A 53 10.63 7.28 3.77
C ARG A 53 9.26 7.05 4.42
N LEU A 54 8.27 6.64 3.63
CA LEU A 54 6.92 6.40 4.16
C LEU A 54 6.90 5.19 5.09
N ASN A 55 7.61 4.11 4.73
CA ASN A 55 7.80 2.94 5.58
C ASN A 55 8.41 3.32 6.95
N ALA A 56 9.44 4.17 6.95
CA ALA A 56 10.08 4.62 8.19
C ALA A 56 9.13 5.45 9.10
N LEU A 57 8.17 6.17 8.53
CA LEU A 57 7.16 6.90 9.30
C LEU A 57 6.13 5.96 9.92
N PHE A 58 5.69 4.93 9.20
CA PHE A 58 4.86 3.87 9.79
C PHE A 58 5.58 3.10 10.89
N ASP A 59 6.88 2.80 10.70
CA ASP A 59 7.69 2.12 11.71
C ASP A 59 7.83 2.97 12.98
N LYS A 60 8.09 4.26 12.81
CA LYS A 60 8.13 5.22 13.92
C LYS A 60 6.79 5.30 14.65
N ASP A 61 5.67 5.36 13.92
CA ASP A 61 4.34 5.40 14.53
C ASP A 61 4.05 4.17 15.38
N ALA A 62 4.36 2.98 14.85
CA ALA A 62 4.23 1.72 15.57
C ALA A 62 5.16 1.63 16.81
N GLU A 63 6.41 2.11 16.70
CA GLU A 63 7.35 2.15 17.82
C GLU A 63 6.87 3.08 18.94
N GLU A 64 6.39 4.27 18.59
CA GLU A 64 5.91 5.25 19.57
C GLU A 64 4.59 4.83 20.22
N ALA A 65 3.70 4.17 19.48
CA ALA A 65 2.40 3.70 19.99
C ALA A 65 2.53 2.46 20.89
N GLY A 66 3.50 1.58 20.64
CA GLY A 66 3.66 0.34 21.41
C GLY A 66 2.46 -0.59 21.27
N GLU A 67 1.73 -0.82 22.37
CA GLU A 67 0.49 -1.64 22.37
C GLU A 67 -0.78 -0.80 22.14
N ASP A 68 -0.66 0.53 22.16
CA ASP A 68 -1.76 1.44 21.94
C ASP A 68 -2.01 1.67 20.43
N MET A 69 -3.11 2.35 20.11
CA MET A 69 -3.41 2.76 18.74
C MET A 69 -2.41 3.85 18.31
N GLY A 70 -1.79 3.68 17.14
CA GLY A 70 -0.98 4.72 16.50
C GLY A 70 -1.82 5.93 16.06
N ARG A 71 -1.21 6.83 15.30
CA ARG A 71 -1.88 8.07 14.84
C ARG A 71 -3.05 7.81 13.91
N LEU A 72 -3.07 6.64 13.26
CA LEU A 72 -4.08 6.27 12.29
C LEU A 72 -5.15 5.37 12.91
N GLY A 73 -6.39 5.86 12.92
CA GLY A 73 -7.58 5.09 13.31
C GLY A 73 -8.36 4.50 12.12
N PHE A 74 -7.77 4.49 10.92
CA PHE A 74 -8.40 4.04 9.68
C PHE A 74 -7.34 3.62 8.64
N ASP A 75 -7.74 2.83 7.63
CA ASP A 75 -6.92 2.55 6.46
C ASP A 75 -7.01 3.72 5.46
N VAL A 76 -5.88 4.39 5.29
CA VAL A 76 -5.69 5.59 4.46
C VAL A 76 -5.89 5.33 2.96
N TYR A 77 -5.82 4.07 2.51
CA TYR A 77 -5.98 3.72 1.09
C TYR A 77 -7.43 3.45 0.70
N VAL A 78 -8.30 3.27 1.69
CA VAL A 78 -9.76 3.06 1.51
C VAL A 78 -10.63 4.05 2.28
N ASN A 79 -10.02 4.97 3.05
CA ASN A 79 -10.68 5.97 3.89
C ASN A 79 -11.63 5.38 4.94
N ALA A 80 -11.34 4.19 5.49
CA ALA A 80 -12.24 3.52 6.42
C ALA A 80 -11.55 2.42 7.24
N GLN A 81 -12.24 1.89 8.25
CA GLN A 81 -11.83 0.67 8.96
C GLN A 81 -12.29 -0.59 8.23
N ASP A 82 -13.55 -0.60 7.77
CA ASP A 82 -14.11 -1.63 6.90
C ASP A 82 -14.28 -1.08 5.48
N TYR A 83 -14.25 -1.94 4.47
CA TYR A 83 -14.41 -1.49 3.09
C TYR A 83 -15.26 -2.42 2.22
N GLU A 84 -15.89 -1.81 1.21
CA GLU A 84 -16.45 -2.47 0.03
C GLU A 84 -16.19 -1.57 -1.18
N ILE A 85 -15.18 -1.92 -2.00
CA ILE A 85 -14.76 -1.09 -3.13
C ILE A 85 -15.66 -1.35 -4.34
N GLY A 86 -16.33 -0.31 -4.81
CA GLY A 86 -17.05 -0.26 -6.08
C GLY A 86 -16.52 0.85 -6.99
N LYS A 87 -16.81 0.75 -8.29
CA LYS A 87 -16.55 1.82 -9.29
C LYS A 87 -15.15 2.43 -9.23
N LEU A 88 -14.13 1.61 -8.98
CA LEU A 88 -12.73 2.04 -8.94
C LEU A 88 -12.31 2.63 -10.28
N VAL A 89 -11.73 3.82 -10.24
CA VAL A 89 -11.11 4.52 -11.37
C VAL A 89 -9.76 5.05 -10.92
N ILE A 90 -8.70 4.56 -11.55
CA ILE A 90 -7.34 5.05 -11.40
C ILE A 90 -7.07 5.96 -12.61
N ARG A 91 -6.76 7.24 -12.38
CA ARG A 91 -6.49 8.18 -13.47
C ARG A 91 -5.04 8.09 -13.94
N GLU A 92 -4.81 8.58 -15.16
CA GLU A 92 -3.46 8.73 -15.72
C GLU A 92 -2.56 9.55 -14.79
N PRO A 93 -1.29 9.15 -14.57
CA PRO A 93 -0.37 9.89 -13.73
C PRO A 93 -0.02 11.27 -14.29
N TYR A 94 0.07 12.26 -13.40
CA TYR A 94 0.64 13.57 -13.70
C TYR A 94 2.10 13.65 -13.20
N PHE A 95 3.05 13.82 -14.11
CA PHE A 95 4.48 13.83 -13.78
C PHE A 95 5.00 15.23 -13.41
N LEU A 96 5.77 15.30 -12.33
CA LEU A 96 6.34 16.53 -11.76
C LEU A 96 7.76 16.26 -11.26
N GLY A 97 8.78 16.58 -12.06
CA GLY A 97 10.17 16.64 -11.58
C GLY A 97 10.67 15.37 -10.87
N GLY A 98 10.49 14.20 -11.49
CA GLY A 98 10.90 12.90 -10.91
C GLY A 98 9.89 12.29 -9.93
N LYS A 99 8.77 12.97 -9.66
CA LYS A 99 7.60 12.45 -8.96
C LYS A 99 6.41 12.28 -9.90
N ALA A 100 5.40 11.55 -9.46
CA ALA A 100 4.12 11.44 -10.14
C ALA A 100 2.97 11.57 -9.14
N ALA A 101 1.90 12.26 -9.54
CA ALA A 101 0.64 12.28 -8.81
C ALA A 101 -0.38 11.40 -9.54
N VAL A 102 -1.07 10.52 -8.81
CA VAL A 102 -2.16 9.69 -9.33
C VAL A 102 -3.42 9.98 -8.52
N HIS A 103 -4.52 10.28 -9.21
CA HIS A 103 -5.82 10.46 -8.57
C HIS A 103 -6.66 9.21 -8.72
N VAL A 104 -7.25 8.76 -7.62
CA VAL A 104 -8.09 7.57 -7.55
C VAL A 104 -9.46 7.96 -7.01
N THR A 105 -10.51 7.50 -7.69
CA THR A 105 -11.88 7.61 -7.22
C THR A 105 -12.52 6.23 -7.16
N PHE A 106 -13.31 5.98 -6.15
CA PHE A 106 -14.07 4.74 -5.98
C PHE A 106 -15.29 5.02 -5.10
N GLU A 107 -16.16 4.04 -4.96
CA GLU A 107 -17.19 3.99 -3.92
C GLU A 107 -16.71 3.05 -2.82
N ASN A 108 -16.81 3.48 -1.57
CA ASN A 108 -16.67 2.60 -0.41
C ASN A 108 -18.06 2.44 0.25
N PHE A 109 -18.64 1.24 0.22
CA PHE A 109 -20.04 1.00 0.61
C PHE A 109 -21.03 1.99 -0.06
N GLY A 110 -20.81 2.26 -1.35
CA GLY A 110 -21.62 3.21 -2.13
C GLY A 110 -21.32 4.70 -1.85
N THR A 111 -20.45 5.03 -0.89
CA THR A 111 -20.05 6.41 -0.59
C THR A 111 -18.86 6.81 -1.47
N PRO A 112 -18.95 7.88 -2.27
CA PRO A 112 -17.85 8.32 -3.14
C PRO A 112 -16.60 8.71 -2.34
N GLN A 113 -15.45 8.18 -2.77
CA GLN A 113 -14.12 8.47 -2.26
C GLN A 113 -13.27 9.11 -3.35
N ASN A 114 -12.37 10.00 -2.94
CA ASN A 114 -11.39 10.63 -3.81
C ASN A 114 -10.07 10.76 -3.06
N LEU A 115 -9.05 10.06 -3.56
CA LEU A 115 -7.72 10.03 -2.99
C LEU A 115 -6.70 10.49 -4.03
N GLY A 116 -5.73 11.28 -3.57
CA GLY A 116 -4.55 11.60 -4.34
C GLY A 116 -3.34 10.89 -3.76
N PHE A 117 -2.50 10.36 -4.65
CA PHE A 117 -1.28 9.64 -4.31
C PHE A 117 -0.08 10.38 -4.87
N LEU A 118 0.94 10.59 -4.06
CA LEU A 118 2.26 11.02 -4.54
C LEU A 118 3.14 9.79 -4.65
N LEU A 119 3.78 9.62 -5.79
CA LEU A 119 4.75 8.55 -6.02
C LEU A 119 6.11 9.13 -6.36
N VAL A 120 7.15 8.42 -5.94
CA VAL A 120 8.57 8.71 -6.20
C VAL A 120 9.20 7.51 -6.88
N ASN A 121 10.24 7.74 -7.69
CA ASN A 121 11.06 6.65 -8.22
C ASN A 121 12.25 6.41 -7.29
N GLU A 122 12.30 5.24 -6.66
CA GLU A 122 13.36 4.80 -5.75
C GLU A 122 13.98 3.52 -6.31
N ASN A 123 15.31 3.49 -6.42
CA ASN A 123 16.06 2.31 -6.87
C ASN A 123 15.57 1.73 -8.22
N GLY A 124 15.01 2.58 -9.10
CA GLY A 124 14.51 2.18 -10.42
C GLY A 124 13.03 1.73 -10.43
N GLY A 125 12.33 1.75 -9.30
CA GLY A 125 10.90 1.44 -9.20
C GLY A 125 10.08 2.58 -8.62
N TRP A 126 8.81 2.68 -9.05
CA TRP A 126 7.89 3.63 -8.44
C TRP A 126 7.39 3.12 -7.08
N LYS A 127 7.22 4.05 -6.13
CA LYS A 127 6.77 3.80 -4.76
C LYS A 127 5.81 4.90 -4.30
N ILE A 128 4.85 4.55 -3.44
CA ILE A 128 3.94 5.49 -2.78
C ILE A 128 4.73 6.27 -1.71
N ASP A 129 4.77 7.58 -1.86
CA ASP A 129 5.46 8.53 -0.97
C ASP A 129 4.45 9.27 -0.07
N ASN A 130 3.21 9.42 -0.52
CA ASN A 130 2.14 10.07 0.24
C ASN A 130 0.76 9.66 -0.28
N VAL A 131 -0.27 9.82 0.55
CA VAL A 131 -1.67 9.83 0.17
C VAL A 131 -2.38 10.98 0.89
N TRP A 132 -3.27 11.67 0.20
CA TRP A 132 -4.13 12.70 0.77
C TRP A 132 -5.57 12.47 0.35
N GLY A 133 -6.50 12.91 1.18
CA GLY A 133 -7.91 12.65 0.98
C GLY A 133 -8.80 13.50 1.86
N LYS A 134 -10.05 13.10 1.94
CA LYS A 134 -11.06 13.72 2.79
C LYS A 134 -11.94 12.65 3.42
N ILE A 135 -12.17 12.76 4.73
CA ILE A 135 -13.15 11.97 5.49
C ILE A 135 -14.17 12.96 6.06
N GLU A 136 -15.45 12.77 5.72
CA GLU A 136 -16.55 13.67 6.09
C GLU A 136 -16.29 15.13 5.74
N ASP A 137 -15.87 15.98 6.69
CA ASP A 137 -15.50 17.39 6.48
C ASP A 137 -14.01 17.68 6.70
N PHE A 138 -13.21 16.67 7.01
CA PHE A 138 -11.79 16.78 7.31
C PHE A 138 -10.93 16.34 6.12
N THR A 139 -10.10 17.24 5.61
CA THR A 139 -9.03 16.90 4.68
C THR A 139 -7.80 16.45 5.44
N TYR A 140 -7.06 15.50 4.89
CA TYR A 140 -5.82 15.03 5.50
C TYR A 140 -4.72 14.84 4.46
N ASP A 141 -3.48 14.88 4.95
CA ASP A 141 -2.27 14.45 4.27
C ASP A 141 -1.60 13.40 5.19
N LEU A 142 -1.27 12.23 4.66
CA LEU A 142 -0.76 11.12 5.47
C LEU A 142 0.57 11.48 6.16
N LEU A 143 1.44 12.23 5.48
CA LEU A 143 2.71 12.60 6.06
C LEU A 143 2.53 13.58 7.20
N ASP A 144 1.60 14.52 7.07
CA ASP A 144 1.28 15.45 8.15
C ASP A 144 0.81 14.67 9.39
N ILE A 145 -0.12 13.71 9.21
CA ILE A 145 -0.57 12.85 10.31
C ILE A 145 0.62 12.12 10.95
N LEU A 146 1.41 11.37 10.17
CA LEU A 146 2.49 10.53 10.72
C LEU A 146 3.66 11.34 11.32
N GLN A 147 3.75 12.64 11.03
CA GLN A 147 4.80 13.51 11.56
C GLN A 147 4.39 14.28 12.81
N GLU A 148 3.09 14.35 13.12
CA GLU A 148 2.60 14.97 14.35
C GLU A 148 3.08 14.21 15.60
N PRO A 149 3.13 14.83 16.79
CA PRO A 149 3.30 14.10 18.04
C PRO A 149 2.21 13.04 18.22
N LEU A 150 2.52 11.91 18.86
CA LEU A 150 1.51 10.93 19.24
C LEU A 150 0.49 11.61 20.18
N PRO A 151 -0.83 11.45 19.97
CA PRO A 151 -1.87 12.13 20.75
C PRO A 151 -1.95 11.71 22.22
#